data_AF-A0A7S0LIR5-F1
#
_entry.id   AF-A0A7S0LIR5-F1
#
_cell.length_a   1.000
_cell.length_b   1.000
_cell.length_c   1.000
_cell.angle_alpha   90.00
_cell.angle_beta   90.00
_cell.angle_gamma   90.00
#
_symmetry.space_group_name_H-M   'P 1'
#
loop_
_entity.id
_entity.type
_entity.pdbx_description
1 polymer ?
#
loop_
_entity_poly.entity_id
_entity_poly.type
_entity_poly.pdbx_seq_one_letter_code
_entity_poly.pdbx_strand_id
1 'polypeptide(L)'
;EKARLTMSSVLARASRALRTVPSRSGALRRMCTAAVEEAAPAGKLSYSSPEFVTFGSFFGLMYLSAFRWAVNDKKLEAKKAAIQAAKAEHVAEVSAVVEAVVAAPEAVAAIPVVVVAPVAPAGAAVSEWKVADVASWLKSLELDEFSPTFKTHSVDGKLLLTLDEQDMYKVLNITSPLHRKKIMMAIAELRAGYLNP
;
A
#
# COMPACT_ATOMS: atom_id res chain seq x y z
N GLU A 1 30.40 -8.28 12.62
CA GLU A 1 31.19 -9.42 12.09
C GLU A 1 30.88 -10.81 12.67
N LYS A 2 30.03 -10.94 13.71
CA LYS A 2 29.74 -12.25 14.34
C LYS A 2 28.58 -13.05 13.74
N ALA A 3 27.85 -12.48 12.77
CA ALA A 3 26.68 -13.12 12.15
C ALA A 3 26.96 -13.82 10.80
N ARG A 4 28.16 -13.67 10.22
CA ARG A 4 28.54 -14.34 8.95
C ARG A 4 29.16 -15.72 9.12
N LEU A 5 29.48 -16.13 10.34
CA LEU A 5 30.18 -17.39 10.63
C LEU A 5 29.27 -18.60 10.87
N THR A 6 27.95 -18.42 11.01
CA THR A 6 27.02 -19.53 11.27
C THR A 6 26.39 -20.14 10.01
N MET A 7 26.46 -19.47 8.85
CA MET A 7 25.87 -19.99 7.60
C MET A 7 26.82 -20.93 6.83
N SER A 8 28.15 -20.78 6.98
CA SER A 8 29.13 -21.66 6.29
C SER A 8 29.27 -23.06 6.90
N SER A 9 28.90 -23.26 8.17
CA SER A 9 29.03 -24.55 8.86
C SER A 9 27.88 -25.51 8.58
N VAL A 10 26.71 -25.01 8.19
CA VAL A 10 25.51 -25.83 7.92
C VAL A 10 25.55 -26.43 6.50
N LEU A 11 26.12 -25.71 5.53
CA LEU A 11 26.23 -26.21 4.15
C LEU A 11 27.31 -27.27 3.94
N ALA A 12 28.27 -27.41 4.86
CA ALA A 12 29.33 -28.43 4.78
C ALA A 12 28.89 -29.83 5.28
N ARG A 13 27.75 -29.93 5.97
CA ARG A 13 27.25 -31.19 6.56
C ARG A 13 26.21 -31.91 5.70
N ALA A 14 25.59 -31.22 4.75
CA ALA A 14 24.58 -31.80 3.84
C ALA A 14 25.20 -32.52 2.62
N SER A 15 26.43 -32.21 2.23
CA SER A 15 27.04 -32.74 0.99
C SER A 15 27.78 -34.07 1.15
N ARG A 16 27.78 -34.68 2.34
CA ARG A 16 28.57 -35.90 2.64
C ARG A 16 27.74 -37.17 2.89
N ALA A 17 26.42 -37.11 2.71
CA ALA A 17 25.50 -38.22 3.01
C ALA A 17 24.95 -38.97 1.78
N LEU A 18 25.42 -38.69 0.56
CA LEU A 18 24.94 -39.34 -0.67
C LEU A 18 26.06 -40.01 -1.48
N ARG A 19 27.02 -40.67 -0.82
CA ARG A 19 27.93 -41.60 -1.49
C ARG A 19 28.35 -42.73 -0.55
N THR A 20 27.41 -43.63 -0.28
CA THR A 20 27.74 -45.00 0.18
C THR A 20 26.75 -45.98 -0.42
N VAL A 21 27.18 -46.59 -1.52
CA VAL A 21 26.64 -47.82 -2.09
C VAL A 21 27.04 -48.97 -1.15
N PRO A 22 26.14 -49.87 -0.72
CA PRO A 22 26.54 -51.17 -0.25
C PRO A 22 26.33 -52.22 -1.35
N SER A 23 27.45 -52.76 -1.81
CA SER A 23 27.55 -54.02 -2.56
C SER A 23 28.08 -55.08 -1.61
N ARG A 24 27.32 -56.16 -1.36
CA ARG A 24 27.79 -57.57 -1.37
C ARG A 24 26.73 -58.56 -0.87
N SER A 25 26.23 -59.34 -1.83
CA SER A 25 26.22 -60.82 -1.87
C SER A 25 25.80 -61.65 -0.65
N GLY A 26 24.75 -62.46 -0.84
CA GLY A 26 24.88 -63.92 -0.76
C GLY A 26 23.84 -64.71 0.06
N ALA A 27 23.19 -65.66 -0.62
CA ALA A 27 22.77 -67.01 -0.17
C ALA A 27 21.27 -67.35 -0.04
N LEU A 28 20.74 -67.93 -1.14
CA LEU A 28 20.02 -69.21 -1.25
C LEU A 28 18.83 -69.53 -0.31
N ARG A 29 17.65 -69.75 -0.92
CA ARG A 29 17.09 -71.11 -1.14
C ARG A 29 15.99 -71.10 -2.21
N ARG A 30 16.08 -72.10 -3.09
CA ARG A 30 15.19 -72.46 -4.20
C ARG A 30 13.91 -73.14 -3.65
N MET A 31 12.80 -73.10 -4.39
CA MET A 31 12.17 -74.26 -5.09
C MET A 31 10.67 -74.03 -5.36
N CYS A 32 10.25 -74.51 -6.54
CA CYS A 32 8.98 -74.36 -7.23
C CYS A 32 7.72 -74.74 -6.43
N THR A 33 6.56 -74.13 -6.74
CA THR A 33 5.27 -74.83 -6.93
C THR A 33 4.25 -73.89 -7.60
N ALA A 34 3.48 -74.46 -8.54
CA ALA A 34 2.36 -73.82 -9.23
C ALA A 34 1.10 -73.81 -8.35
N ALA A 35 0.35 -72.71 -8.38
CA ALA A 35 -1.07 -72.65 -8.01
C ALA A 35 -1.64 -71.38 -8.66
N VAL A 36 -2.36 -71.53 -9.78
CA VAL A 36 -3.82 -71.69 -9.83
C VAL A 36 -4.52 -70.34 -9.62
N GLU A 37 -5.17 -69.95 -10.71
CA GLU A 37 -6.22 -68.96 -10.86
C GLU A 37 -7.25 -68.99 -9.72
N GLU A 38 -7.53 -67.83 -9.12
CA GLU A 38 -8.80 -67.62 -8.43
C GLU A 38 -9.25 -66.16 -8.62
N ALA A 39 -10.50 -66.02 -9.06
CA ALA A 39 -11.15 -64.77 -9.40
C ALA A 39 -11.77 -64.07 -8.17
N ALA A 40 -11.69 -62.73 -8.19
CA ALA A 40 -12.56 -61.75 -7.49
C ALA A 40 -12.42 -61.63 -5.94
N PRO A 41 -12.94 -60.57 -5.26
CA PRO A 41 -13.74 -59.42 -5.73
C PRO A 41 -13.33 -58.03 -5.16
N ALA A 42 -13.98 -56.99 -5.71
CA ALA A 42 -14.19 -55.64 -5.16
C ALA A 42 -12.93 -54.78 -4.85
N GLY A 43 -12.68 -53.80 -5.73
CA GLY A 43 -11.73 -52.73 -5.51
C GLY A 43 -12.04 -51.97 -4.21
N LYS A 44 -11.20 -52.19 -3.20
CA LYS A 44 -11.15 -51.33 -2.02
C LYS A 44 -10.67 -49.96 -2.51
N LEU A 45 -11.45 -48.90 -2.27
CA LEU A 45 -10.99 -47.52 -2.33
C LEU A 45 -9.84 -47.37 -1.33
N SER A 46 -8.63 -47.73 -1.76
CA SER A 46 -7.42 -47.61 -0.96
C SER A 46 -6.99 -46.16 -1.03
N TYR A 47 -7.27 -45.42 0.04
CA TYR A 47 -6.82 -44.04 0.28
C TYR A 47 -5.28 -43.89 0.24
N SER A 48 -4.55 -45.00 0.18
CA SER A 48 -3.10 -45.09 0.16
C SER A 48 -2.52 -45.22 -1.26
N SER A 49 -3.28 -44.89 -2.32
CA SER A 49 -2.67 -44.73 -3.64
C SER A 49 -1.89 -43.40 -3.70
N PRO A 50 -0.65 -43.40 -4.20
CA PRO A 50 0.22 -42.21 -4.19
C PRO A 50 -0.39 -41.02 -4.97
N GLU A 51 -1.32 -41.28 -5.88
CA GLU A 51 -2.04 -40.23 -6.60
C GLU A 51 -3.06 -39.50 -5.72
N PHE A 52 -3.80 -40.20 -4.86
CA PHE A 52 -4.82 -39.56 -4.02
C PHE A 52 -4.20 -38.69 -2.92
N VAL A 53 -3.03 -39.11 -2.40
CA VAL A 53 -2.28 -38.34 -1.39
C VAL A 53 -1.66 -37.09 -1.99
N THR A 54 -1.13 -37.15 -3.22
CA THR A 54 -0.57 -35.98 -3.91
C THR A 54 -1.66 -35.01 -4.36
N PHE A 55 -2.78 -35.53 -4.87
CA PHE A 55 -3.96 -34.73 -5.20
C PHE A 55 -4.51 -34.04 -3.94
N GLY A 56 -4.78 -34.80 -2.87
CA GLY A 56 -5.26 -34.25 -1.60
C GLY A 56 -4.29 -33.24 -0.96
N SER A 57 -2.98 -33.43 -1.12
CA SER A 57 -1.97 -32.48 -0.64
C SER A 57 -1.94 -31.19 -1.46
N PHE A 58 -2.08 -31.27 -2.79
CA PHE A 58 -2.16 -30.10 -3.66
C PHE A 58 -3.42 -29.28 -3.38
N PHE A 59 -4.57 -29.95 -3.30
CA PHE A 59 -5.84 -29.30 -2.95
C PHE A 59 -5.83 -28.79 -1.51
N GLY A 60 -5.18 -29.47 -0.57
CA GLY A 60 -4.95 -28.98 0.79
C GLY A 60 -4.13 -27.70 0.82
N LEU A 61 -3.01 -27.64 0.10
CA LEU A 61 -2.19 -26.42 -0.02
C LEU A 61 -2.96 -25.28 -0.73
N MET A 62 -3.76 -25.60 -1.74
CA MET A 62 -4.64 -24.63 -2.42
C MET A 62 -5.73 -24.12 -1.46
N TYR A 63 -6.32 -24.99 -0.64
CA TYR A 63 -7.35 -24.63 0.33
C TYR A 63 -6.79 -23.82 1.51
N LEU A 64 -5.63 -24.18 2.06
CA LEU A 64 -4.96 -23.41 3.11
C LEU A 64 -4.49 -22.03 2.59
N SER A 65 -4.04 -21.94 1.35
CA SER A 65 -3.68 -20.65 0.73
C SER A 65 -4.92 -19.77 0.48
N ALA A 66 -6.03 -20.34 0.03
CA ALA A 66 -7.31 -19.65 -0.06
C ALA A 66 -7.83 -19.19 1.31
N PHE A 67 -7.70 -20.02 2.36
CA PHE A 67 -8.11 -19.68 3.72
C PHE A 67 -7.25 -18.56 4.32
N ARG A 68 -5.93 -18.62 4.12
CA ARG A 68 -5.00 -17.56 4.56
C ARG A 68 -5.20 -16.26 3.79
N TRP A 69 -5.56 -16.34 2.51
CA TRP A 69 -5.99 -15.19 1.71
C TRP A 69 -7.29 -14.59 2.26
N ALA A 70 -8.32 -15.39 2.52
CA ALA A 70 -9.60 -14.92 3.09
C ALA A 70 -9.46 -14.25 4.47
N VAL A 71 -8.57 -14.75 5.34
CA VAL A 71 -8.25 -14.11 6.63
C VAL A 71 -7.53 -12.77 6.43
N ASN A 72 -6.63 -12.68 5.46
CA ASN A 72 -5.96 -11.43 5.12
C ASN A 72 -6.92 -10.41 4.48
N ASP A 73 -7.93 -10.87 3.74
CA ASP A 73 -8.97 -10.03 3.14
C ASP A 73 -9.81 -9.32 4.21
N LYS A 74 -10.28 -10.07 5.22
CA LYS A 74 -10.98 -9.48 6.38
C LYS A 74 -10.11 -8.47 7.15
N LYS A 75 -8.80 -8.72 7.27
CA LYS A 75 -7.87 -7.77 7.89
C LYS A 75 -7.70 -6.52 7.05
N LEU A 76 -7.77 -6.63 5.73
CA LEU A 76 -7.62 -5.52 4.80
C LEU A 76 -8.88 -4.64 4.80
N GLU A 77 -10.06 -5.25 4.81
CA GLU A 77 -11.33 -4.55 4.99
C GLU A 77 -11.44 -3.88 6.38
N ALA A 78 -10.99 -4.54 7.46
CA ALA A 78 -10.94 -3.93 8.79
C ALA A 78 -9.99 -2.72 8.85
N LYS A 79 -8.81 -2.79 8.20
CA LYS A 79 -7.87 -1.67 8.10
C LYS A 79 -8.46 -0.51 7.29
N LYS A 80 -9.12 -0.80 6.16
CA LYS A 80 -9.82 0.21 5.35
C LYS A 80 -10.94 0.88 6.16
N ALA A 81 -11.75 0.11 6.87
CA ALA A 81 -12.83 0.62 7.71
C ALA A 81 -12.31 1.50 8.85
N ALA A 82 -11.20 1.13 9.52
CA ALA A 82 -10.59 1.96 10.55
C ALA A 82 -10.07 3.30 10.00
N ILE A 83 -9.46 3.30 8.82
CA ILE A 83 -9.02 4.54 8.15
C ILE A 83 -10.24 5.38 7.74
N GLN A 84 -11.32 4.76 7.27
CA GLN A 84 -12.55 5.48 6.92
C GLN A 84 -13.28 6.03 8.15
N ALA A 85 -13.27 5.31 9.27
CA ALA A 85 -13.80 5.79 10.55
C ALA A 85 -12.99 6.99 11.07
N ALA A 86 -11.66 6.90 11.10
CA ALA A 86 -10.79 8.02 11.48
C ALA A 86 -10.95 9.22 10.52
N LYS A 87 -11.16 8.95 9.22
CA LYS A 87 -11.48 10.01 8.24
C LYS A 87 -12.85 10.63 8.52
N ALA A 88 -13.86 9.84 8.91
CA ALA A 88 -15.18 10.33 9.24
C ALA A 88 -15.20 11.19 10.51
N GLU A 89 -14.41 10.84 11.53
CA GLU A 89 -14.23 11.66 12.73
C GLU A 89 -13.60 13.01 12.39
N HIS A 90 -12.52 13.04 11.62
CA HIS A 90 -11.92 14.29 11.16
C HIS A 90 -12.85 15.10 10.27
N VAL A 91 -13.63 14.45 9.40
CA VAL A 91 -14.61 15.14 8.56
C VAL A 91 -15.76 15.68 9.40
N ALA A 92 -16.20 14.98 10.45
CA ALA A 92 -17.23 15.44 11.37
C ALA A 92 -16.74 16.62 12.23
N GLU A 93 -15.50 16.58 12.72
CA GLU A 93 -14.90 17.70 13.45
C GLU A 93 -14.76 18.94 12.56
N VAL A 94 -14.27 18.77 11.33
CA VAL A 94 -14.15 19.85 10.35
C VAL A 94 -15.52 20.34 9.89
N SER A 95 -16.51 19.46 9.70
CA SER A 95 -17.87 19.82 9.32
C SER A 95 -18.61 20.54 10.44
N ALA A 96 -18.41 20.15 11.71
CA ALA A 96 -19.00 20.83 12.86
C ALA A 96 -18.37 22.21 13.08
N VAL A 97 -17.07 22.37 12.84
CA VAL A 97 -16.40 23.69 12.84
C VAL A 97 -16.93 24.57 11.70
N VAL A 98 -17.15 24.01 10.51
CA VAL A 98 -17.73 24.72 9.37
C VAL A 98 -19.19 25.10 9.63
N GLU A 99 -20.01 24.21 10.17
CA GLU A 99 -21.41 24.51 10.53
C GLU A 99 -21.51 25.49 11.70
N ALA A 100 -20.63 25.43 12.70
CA ALA A 100 -20.58 26.43 13.78
C ALA A 100 -20.18 27.83 13.27
N VAL A 101 -19.33 27.90 12.24
CA VAL A 101 -19.03 29.16 11.53
C VAL A 101 -20.22 29.68 10.72
N VAL A 102 -21.05 28.77 10.17
CA VAL A 102 -22.17 29.12 9.29
C VAL A 102 -23.49 29.38 10.06
N ALA A 103 -23.68 28.80 11.24
CA ALA A 103 -24.95 28.81 11.99
C ALA A 103 -25.08 29.90 13.07
N ALA A 104 -24.20 30.90 13.13
CA ALA A 104 -24.37 32.09 13.97
C ALA A 104 -24.92 33.26 13.13
N PRO A 105 -26.24 33.56 13.14
CA PRO A 105 -26.76 34.70 12.45
C PRO A 105 -26.74 35.95 13.34
N GLU A 106 -26.01 36.94 12.84
CA GLU A 106 -26.08 38.38 13.06
C GLU A 106 -25.61 39.00 14.40
N ALA A 107 -24.90 40.11 14.21
CA ALA A 107 -24.44 41.12 15.17
C ALA A 107 -23.21 40.80 16.05
N VAL A 108 -22.02 40.61 15.43
CA VAL A 108 -20.82 41.30 15.96
C VAL A 108 -19.91 41.72 14.80
N ALA A 109 -19.64 43.02 14.76
CA ALA A 109 -18.52 43.59 14.06
C ALA A 109 -17.20 42.90 14.46
N ALA A 110 -16.27 42.82 13.51
CA ALA A 110 -14.84 42.64 13.76
C ALA A 110 -14.39 41.29 14.37
N ILE A 111 -14.58 40.18 13.64
CA ILE A 111 -13.52 39.17 13.52
C ILE A 111 -13.48 38.79 12.04
N PRO A 112 -12.43 39.14 11.28
CA PRO A 112 -12.35 38.62 9.93
C PRO A 112 -12.00 37.14 10.05
N VAL A 113 -12.98 36.25 9.88
CA VAL A 113 -12.68 34.91 9.35
C VAL A 113 -12.15 35.20 7.96
N VAL A 114 -10.84 35.41 7.90
CA VAL A 114 -10.14 35.51 6.65
C VAL A 114 -10.19 34.08 6.09
N VAL A 115 -11.27 33.79 5.35
CA VAL A 115 -11.08 33.07 4.09
C VAL A 115 -10.13 33.99 3.34
N VAL A 116 -8.83 33.87 3.63
CA VAL A 116 -7.79 34.43 2.80
C VAL A 116 -7.95 33.57 1.57
N ALA A 117 -8.81 33.99 0.64
CA ALA A 117 -8.62 33.67 -0.76
C ALA A 117 -7.12 33.85 -0.95
N PRO A 118 -6.36 32.75 -1.13
CA PRO A 118 -4.92 32.79 -0.93
C PRO A 118 -4.44 33.87 -1.86
N VAL A 119 -3.98 34.99 -1.29
CA VAL A 119 -3.87 36.27 -1.99
C VAL A 119 -2.85 36.05 -3.08
N ALA A 120 -3.38 35.65 -4.23
CA ALA A 120 -2.71 35.67 -5.50
C ALA A 120 -2.17 37.09 -5.62
N PRO A 121 -0.87 37.29 -5.89
CA PRO A 121 -0.36 38.62 -6.14
C PRO A 121 -1.25 39.26 -7.22
N ALA A 122 -1.86 40.37 -6.81
CA ALA A 122 -2.92 41.12 -7.46
C ALA A 122 -3.14 40.84 -8.96
N GLY A 123 -4.30 40.27 -9.30
CA GLY A 123 -4.90 40.35 -10.65
C GLY A 123 -4.21 39.61 -11.79
N ALA A 124 -3.06 38.94 -11.55
CA ALA A 124 -2.38 38.16 -12.58
C ALA A 124 -2.97 36.74 -12.64
N ALA A 125 -3.28 36.28 -13.85
CA ALA A 125 -3.70 34.90 -14.07
C ALA A 125 -2.65 33.94 -13.48
N VAL A 126 -3.09 32.83 -12.87
CA VAL A 126 -2.20 31.84 -12.24
C VAL A 126 -1.13 31.32 -13.22
N SER A 127 -1.43 31.36 -14.52
CA SER A 127 -0.50 31.05 -15.60
C SER A 127 0.73 31.97 -15.70
N GLU A 128 0.69 33.17 -15.13
CA GLU A 128 1.77 34.17 -15.17
C GLU A 128 2.61 34.19 -13.88
N TRP A 129 2.22 33.43 -12.86
CA TRP A 129 2.95 33.41 -11.59
C TRP A 129 4.35 32.86 -11.77
N LYS A 130 5.32 33.61 -11.24
CA LYS A 130 6.71 33.18 -11.12
C LYS A 130 6.92 32.41 -9.82
N VAL A 131 8.06 31.76 -9.68
CA VAL A 131 8.48 31.06 -8.46
C VAL A 131 8.33 31.91 -7.17
N ALA A 132 8.58 33.21 -7.23
CA ALA A 132 8.42 34.12 -6.08
C ALA A 132 6.95 34.31 -5.67
N ASP A 133 6.04 34.36 -6.64
CA ASP A 133 4.61 34.48 -6.43
C ASP A 133 4.06 33.20 -5.79
N VAL A 134 4.50 32.04 -6.29
CA VAL A 134 4.18 30.72 -5.72
C VAL A 134 4.65 30.61 -4.27
N ALA A 135 5.83 31.15 -3.93
CA ALA A 135 6.31 31.20 -2.55
C ALA A 135 5.42 32.08 -1.65
N SER A 136 4.98 33.24 -2.14
CA SER A 136 4.06 34.12 -1.40
C SER A 136 2.68 33.48 -1.20
N TRP A 137 2.21 32.73 -2.19
CA TRP A 137 0.98 31.95 -2.13
C TRP A 137 1.08 30.81 -1.09
N LEU A 138 2.18 30.05 -1.08
CA LEU A 138 2.43 29.04 -0.04
C LEU A 138 2.46 29.64 1.37
N LYS A 139 3.02 30.84 1.53
CA LYS A 139 3.00 31.56 2.80
C LYS A 139 1.59 31.93 3.24
N SER A 140 0.71 32.32 2.31
CA SER A 140 -0.72 32.57 2.60
C SER A 140 -1.48 31.32 3.04
N LEU A 141 -1.00 30.13 2.63
CA LEU A 141 -1.52 28.83 3.05
C LEU A 141 -0.86 28.29 4.32
N GLU A 142 -0.03 29.08 5.01
CA GLU A 142 0.76 28.66 6.18
C GLU A 142 1.69 27.47 5.91
N LEU A 143 2.15 27.34 4.65
CA LEU A 143 3.02 26.26 4.17
C LEU A 143 4.41 26.81 3.78
N ASP A 144 4.88 27.82 4.51
CA ASP A 144 6.15 28.53 4.24
C ASP A 144 7.38 27.61 4.34
N GLU A 145 7.31 26.55 5.15
CA GLU A 145 8.37 25.54 5.27
C GLU A 145 8.70 24.87 3.92
N PHE A 146 7.72 24.77 3.01
CA PHE A 146 7.92 24.14 1.70
C PHE A 146 8.36 25.12 0.61
N SER A 147 8.29 26.44 0.86
CA SER A 147 8.76 27.50 -0.04
C SER A 147 10.16 27.26 -0.64
N PRO A 148 11.22 26.93 0.15
CA PRO A 148 12.55 26.66 -0.40
C PRO A 148 12.59 25.43 -1.32
N THR A 149 11.78 24.42 -1.04
CA THR A 149 11.68 23.21 -1.88
C THR A 149 11.06 23.54 -3.23
N PHE A 150 9.94 24.28 -3.24
CA PHE A 150 9.31 24.75 -4.49
C PHE A 150 10.26 25.63 -5.31
N LYS A 151 11.08 26.46 -4.64
CA LYS A 151 12.11 27.27 -5.31
C LYS A 151 13.22 26.42 -5.92
N THR A 152 13.67 25.38 -5.22
CA THR A 152 14.70 24.45 -5.73
C THR A 152 14.22 23.71 -6.97
N HIS A 153 12.95 23.32 -6.99
CA HIS A 153 12.32 22.65 -8.13
C HIS A 153 11.80 23.62 -9.20
N SER A 154 12.01 24.93 -9.06
CA SER A 154 11.56 25.97 -9.98
C SER A 154 10.08 25.83 -10.35
N VAL A 155 9.21 25.68 -9.34
CA VAL A 155 7.78 25.53 -9.55
C VAL A 155 7.16 26.88 -9.92
N ASP A 156 6.87 27.05 -11.20
CA ASP A 156 6.10 28.18 -11.74
C ASP A 156 4.59 27.94 -11.67
N GLY A 157 3.78 28.99 -11.85
CA GLY A 157 2.32 28.89 -11.82
C GLY A 157 1.72 27.89 -12.81
N LYS A 158 2.29 27.76 -14.00
CA LYS A 158 1.87 26.74 -14.98
C LYS A 158 2.10 25.33 -14.47
N LEU A 159 3.26 25.08 -13.86
CA LEU A 159 3.62 23.77 -13.30
C LEU A 159 2.78 23.46 -12.04
N LEU A 160 2.48 24.49 -11.24
CA LEU A 160 1.57 24.39 -10.10
C LEU A 160 0.19 23.88 -10.54
N LEU A 161 -0.32 24.37 -11.68
CA LEU A 161 -1.62 23.96 -12.22
C LEU A 161 -1.61 22.54 -12.79
N THR A 162 -0.48 21.94 -13.11
CA THR A 162 -0.38 20.56 -13.61
C THR A 162 0.06 19.56 -12.54
N LEU A 163 0.33 20.03 -11.32
CA LEU A 163 0.92 19.24 -10.26
C LEU A 163 -0.07 18.20 -9.71
N ASP A 164 0.39 16.95 -9.61
CA ASP A 164 -0.37 15.84 -9.02
C ASP A 164 0.13 15.47 -7.62
N GLU A 165 -0.71 14.78 -6.84
CA GLU A 165 -0.37 14.34 -5.47
C GLU A 165 0.89 13.44 -5.46
N GLN A 166 1.12 12.66 -6.52
CA GLN A 166 2.31 11.81 -6.64
C GLN A 166 3.60 12.62 -6.80
N ASP A 167 3.56 13.71 -7.55
CA ASP A 167 4.72 14.57 -7.78
C ASP A 167 5.06 15.37 -6.53
N MET A 168 4.04 15.77 -5.76
CA MET A 168 4.24 16.36 -4.45
C MET A 168 4.97 15.44 -3.46
N TYR A 169 4.70 14.13 -3.54
CA TYR A 169 5.40 13.16 -2.70
C TYR A 169 6.81 12.84 -3.22
N LYS A 170 6.96 12.58 -4.52
CA LYS A 170 8.22 12.09 -5.10
C LYS A 170 9.24 13.19 -5.39
N VAL A 171 8.77 14.34 -5.87
CA VAL A 171 9.63 15.44 -6.32
C VAL A 171 9.83 16.43 -5.17
N LEU A 172 8.72 16.89 -4.57
CA LEU A 172 8.75 17.90 -3.51
C LEU A 172 8.97 17.32 -2.10
N ASN A 173 9.05 15.99 -1.96
CA ASN A 173 9.28 15.29 -0.68
C ASN A 173 8.29 15.66 0.44
N ILE A 174 7.03 15.96 0.09
CA ILE A 174 6.00 16.28 1.07
C ILE A 174 5.40 14.98 1.59
N THR A 175 5.97 14.44 2.66
CA THR A 175 5.57 13.15 3.25
C THR A 175 4.18 13.20 3.91
N SER A 176 3.81 14.36 4.49
CA SER A 176 2.53 14.53 5.18
C SER A 176 1.35 14.51 4.20
N PRO A 177 0.39 13.56 4.34
CA PRO A 177 -0.78 13.51 3.47
C PRO A 177 -1.72 14.70 3.66
N LEU A 178 -1.74 15.32 4.85
CA LEU A 178 -2.58 16.49 5.11
C LEU A 178 -2.08 17.72 4.35
N HIS A 179 -0.77 17.94 4.31
CA HIS A 179 -0.18 19.06 3.57
C HIS A 179 -0.39 18.91 2.07
N ARG A 180 -0.21 17.69 1.52
CA ARG A 180 -0.51 17.43 0.10
C ARG A 180 -1.96 17.73 -0.24
N LYS A 181 -2.91 17.31 0.62
CA LYS A 181 -4.33 17.61 0.42
C LYS A 181 -4.66 19.10 0.52
N LYS A 182 -4.09 19.82 1.49
CA LYS A 182 -4.27 21.28 1.62
C LYS A 182 -3.84 22.01 0.35
N ILE A 183 -2.68 21.66 -0.19
CA ILE A 183 -2.17 22.25 -1.45
C ILE A 183 -3.04 21.84 -2.65
N MET A 184 -3.43 20.56 -2.75
CA MET A 184 -4.32 20.07 -3.80
C MET A 184 -5.66 20.82 -3.82
N MET A 185 -6.26 21.07 -2.65
CA MET A 185 -7.50 21.84 -2.52
C MET A 185 -7.30 23.29 -2.97
N ALA A 186 -6.23 23.94 -2.52
CA ALA A 186 -5.93 25.31 -2.92
C ALA A 186 -5.67 25.42 -4.44
N ILE A 187 -5.00 24.44 -5.06
CA ILE A 187 -4.82 24.41 -6.53
C ILE A 187 -6.17 24.25 -7.25
N ALA A 188 -7.09 23.43 -6.71
CA ALA A 188 -8.42 23.27 -7.28
C ALA A 188 -9.23 24.58 -7.24
N GLU A 189 -9.13 25.34 -6.16
CA GLU A 189 -9.73 26.68 -6.05
C GLU A 189 -9.13 27.66 -7.07
N LEU A 190 -7.81 27.66 -7.25
CA LEU A 190 -7.14 28.47 -8.27
C LEU A 190 -7.59 28.11 -9.69
N ARG A 191 -7.76 26.81 -9.98
CA ARG A 191 -8.29 26.34 -11.27
C ARG A 191 -9.74 26.78 -11.48
N ALA A 192 -10.57 26.71 -10.43
CA ALA A 192 -11.96 27.15 -10.49
C ALA A 192 -12.07 28.67 -10.77
N GLY A 193 -11.24 29.48 -10.13
CA GLY A 193 -11.14 30.92 -10.39
C GLY A 193 -10.60 31.25 -11.79
N TYR A 194 -9.79 30.38 -12.38
CA TYR A 194 -9.29 30.55 -13.75
C TYR A 194 -10.33 30.22 -14.84
N LEU A 195 -11.23 29.27 -14.56
CA LEU A 195 -12.27 28.81 -15.50
C LEU A 195 -13.55 29.66 -15.47
N ASN A 196 -13.70 30.56 -14.50
CA ASN A 196 -14.87 31.43 -14.35
C ASN A 196 -14.43 32.90 -14.37
N PRO A 197 -14.08 33.45 -15.56
CA PRO A 197 -13.59 34.81 -15.72
C PRO A 197 -14.64 35.90 -15.48
#